data_AF-A0A2D6ZBL1-F1
#
_entry.id   AF-A0A2D6ZBL1-F1
#
_cell.length_a   1.000
_cell.length_b   1.000
_cell.length_c   1.000
_cell.angle_alpha   90.00
_cell.angle_beta   90.00
_cell.angle_gamma   90.00
#
_symmetry.space_group_name_H-M   'P 1'
#
loop_
_entity.id
_entity.type
_entity.pdbx_description
1 polymer ?
#
loop_
_entity_poly.entity_id
_entity_poly.type
_entity_poly.pdbx_seq_one_letter_code
_entity_poly.pdbx_strand_id
1 'polypeptide(L)'
;MPSYTFENKKTGKVWTDIMTIAEMEKYLKKNKSVRQIITSVNIVAGVSGMSYRSDKGWNETLSKIAEKHPQSKLANDMGTKSTKQIKTEQVMAKHRKKWASKRNAKSK
;
A
#
# COMPACT_ATOMS: atom_id res chain seq x y z
N MET A 1 28.28 9.90 -1.02
CA MET A 1 28.50 11.05 -0.11
C MET A 1 27.17 11.78 0.02
N PRO A 2 26.60 11.90 1.23
CA PRO A 2 25.28 12.49 1.43
C PRO A 2 25.28 14.01 1.15
N SER A 3 24.14 14.54 0.71
CA SER A 3 23.90 15.97 0.52
C SER A 3 23.18 16.55 1.73
N TYR A 4 23.69 17.66 2.26
CA TYR A 4 23.09 18.37 3.38
C TYR A 4 22.70 19.79 2.98
N THR A 5 21.54 20.24 3.45
CA THR A 5 21.09 21.61 3.22
C THR A 5 21.29 22.43 4.49
N PHE A 6 21.94 23.58 4.35
CA PHE A 6 22.25 24.49 5.44
C PHE A 6 21.58 25.84 5.24
N GLU A 7 21.35 26.52 6.36
CA GLU A 7 20.84 27.88 6.42
C GLU A 7 21.71 28.73 7.34
N ASN A 8 22.12 29.91 6.88
CA ASN A 8 22.79 30.90 7.71
C ASN A 8 21.75 31.73 8.49
N LYS A 9 21.78 31.65 9.82
CA LYS A 9 20.85 32.37 10.72
C LYS A 9 20.89 33.90 10.58
N LYS A 10 22.00 34.46 10.10
CA LYS A 10 22.19 35.92 10.01
C LYS A 10 21.75 36.50 8.66
N THR A 11 21.90 35.73 7.59
CA THR A 11 21.65 36.22 6.21
C THR A 11 20.46 35.53 5.54
N GLY A 12 19.94 34.45 6.13
CA GLY A 12 18.85 33.65 5.55
C GLY A 12 19.24 32.87 4.29
N LYS A 13 20.52 32.90 3.89
CA LYS A 13 20.98 32.16 2.70
C LYS A 13 20.92 30.66 2.95
N VAL A 14 20.30 29.95 2.02
CA VAL A 14 20.19 28.48 2.00
C VAL A 14 21.08 27.93 0.89
N TRP A 15 21.87 26.91 1.18
CA TRP A 15 22.66 26.19 0.17
C TRP A 15 22.74 24.70 0.51
N THR A 16 22.99 23.89 -0.53
CA THR A 16 23.15 22.45 -0.41
C THR A 16 24.59 22.08 -0.74
N ASP A 17 25.21 21.27 0.11
CA ASP A 17 26.60 20.85 -0.07
C ASP A 17 26.74 19.35 0.23
N ILE A 18 27.69 18.70 -0.44
CA ILE A 18 27.90 17.26 -0.39
C ILE A 18 29.14 17.00 0.47
N MET A 19 28.95 16.41 1.65
CA MET A 19 30.05 16.13 2.59
C MET A 19 29.79 14.87 3.39
N THR A 20 30.82 14.34 4.06
CA THR A 20 30.62 13.25 5.01
C THR A 20 29.99 13.76 6.31
N ILE A 21 29.37 12.87 7.09
CA ILE A 21 28.77 13.23 8.40
C ILE A 21 29.82 13.83 9.35
N ALA A 22 31.05 13.31 9.34
CA ALA A 22 32.14 13.77 10.19
C ALA A 22 32.60 15.19 9.83
N GLU A 23 32.60 15.54 8.55
CA GLU A 23 32.92 16.88 8.07
C GLU A 23 31.79 17.87 8.38
N MET A 24 30.53 17.44 8.22
CA MET A 24 29.35 18.22 8.59
C MET A 24 29.39 18.65 10.06
N GLU A 25 29.68 17.72 10.97
CA GLU A 25 29.78 18.04 12.40
C GLU A 25 30.90 19.04 12.71
N LYS A 26 32.06 18.89 12.06
CA LYS A 26 33.18 19.84 12.21
C LYS A 26 32.80 21.22 11.66
N TYR A 27 32.10 21.27 10.53
CA TYR A 27 31.63 22.50 9.90
C TYR A 27 30.63 23.25 10.79
N LEU A 28 29.64 22.55 11.36
CA LEU A 28 28.66 23.13 12.28
C LEU A 28 29.30 23.62 13.60
N LYS A 29 30.31 22.90 14.12
CA LYS A 29 31.06 23.34 15.32
C LYS A 29 31.86 24.62 15.07
N LYS A 30 32.48 24.75 13.89
CA LYS A 30 33.25 25.95 13.49
C LYS A 30 32.34 27.13 13.16
N ASN A 31 31.20 26.88 12.51
CA ASN A 31 30.28 27.92 12.04
C ASN A 31 28.97 27.93 12.85
N LYS A 32 29.01 28.47 14.08
CA LYS A 32 27.84 28.58 14.98
C LYS A 32 26.64 29.36 14.41
N SER A 33 26.85 30.15 13.35
CA SER A 33 25.79 30.92 12.67
C SER A 33 25.03 30.10 11.62
N VAL A 34 25.44 28.86 11.35
CA VAL A 34 24.84 27.99 10.34
C VAL A 34 24.07 26.86 11.03
N ARG A 35 22.86 26.53 10.53
CA ARG A 35 22.07 25.39 10.97
C ARG A 35 21.77 24.47 9.79
N GLN A 36 21.68 23.17 10.05
CA GLN A 36 21.13 22.23 9.09
C GLN A 36 19.60 22.39 9.05
N ILE A 37 19.02 22.35 7.85
CA ILE A 37 17.58 22.35 7.65
C ILE A 37 17.14 21.07 6.95
N ILE A 38 16.01 20.53 7.38
CA ILE A 38 15.36 19.39 6.73
C ILE A 38 14.37 19.96 5.73
N THR A 39 14.75 20.02 4.45
CA THR A 39 13.96 20.65 3.38
C THR A 39 12.80 19.80 2.90
N SER A 40 12.95 18.47 2.86
CA SER A 40 11.89 17.56 2.44
C SER A 40 12.01 16.22 3.15
N VAL A 41 11.04 15.89 3.99
CA VAL A 41 10.86 14.52 4.49
C VAL A 41 9.91 13.82 3.53
N ASN A 42 10.44 13.00 2.63
CA ASN A 42 9.61 12.12 1.82
C ASN A 42 9.17 10.95 2.71
N ILE A 43 8.01 11.09 3.37
CA ILE A 43 7.42 10.01 4.17
C ILE A 43 6.86 8.97 3.19
N VAL A 44 7.60 7.89 2.97
CA VAL A 44 7.12 6.74 2.22
C VAL A 44 6.32 5.86 3.17
N ALA A 45 4.98 5.92 3.09
CA ALA A 45 4.06 5.19 3.97
C ALA A 45 4.09 3.65 3.80
N GLY A 46 4.84 3.14 2.81
CA GLY A 46 5.08 1.73 2.63
C GLY A 46 5.81 1.46 1.32
N VAL A 47 6.67 0.44 1.32
CA VAL A 47 7.28 -0.07 0.09
C VAL A 47 6.39 -1.20 -0.41
N SER A 48 5.82 -1.04 -1.61
CA SER A 48 5.00 -2.08 -2.25
C SER A 48 5.75 -3.41 -2.26
N GLY A 49 5.14 -4.45 -1.70
CA GLY A 49 5.70 -5.80 -1.62
C GLY A 49 6.49 -6.15 -0.35
N MET A 50 6.81 -5.18 0.51
CA MET A 50 7.58 -5.41 1.76
C MET A 50 6.79 -5.04 3.02
N SER A 51 6.08 -3.92 3.02
CA SER A 51 5.30 -3.47 4.19
C SER A 51 3.90 -4.11 4.29
N TYR A 52 3.40 -4.71 3.21
CA TYR A 52 2.02 -5.22 3.10
C TYR A 52 1.93 -6.75 3.02
N ARG A 53 3.01 -7.48 3.32
CA ARG A 53 2.97 -8.95 3.29
C ARG A 53 2.15 -9.43 4.48
N SER A 54 0.99 -10.01 4.21
CA SER A 54 0.24 -10.74 5.23
C SER A 54 1.05 -11.95 5.70
N ASP A 55 1.01 -12.21 7.00
CA ASP A 55 1.66 -13.40 7.58
C ASP A 55 1.08 -14.68 6.96
N LYS A 56 1.93 -15.69 6.79
CA LYS A 56 1.55 -16.99 6.25
C LYS A 56 0.48 -17.65 7.12
N GLY A 57 0.60 -17.56 8.45
CA GLY A 57 -0.39 -18.11 9.37
C GLY A 57 -1.79 -17.46 9.19
N TRP A 58 -1.81 -16.15 8.93
CA TRP A 58 -3.05 -15.43 8.64
C TRP A 58 -3.68 -15.85 7.30
N ASN A 59 -2.87 -16.10 6.26
CA ASN A 59 -3.41 -16.58 4.99
C ASN A 59 -3.99 -18.00 5.12
N GLU A 60 -3.39 -18.87 5.94
CA GLU A 60 -3.91 -20.23 6.19
C GLU A 60 -5.26 -20.22 6.92
N THR A 61 -5.47 -19.32 7.88
CA THR A 61 -6.78 -19.18 8.54
C THR A 61 -7.84 -18.66 7.57
N LEU A 62 -7.50 -17.68 6.72
CA LEU A 62 -8.40 -17.19 5.68
C LEU A 62 -8.78 -18.30 4.68
N SER A 63 -7.82 -19.13 4.26
CA SER A 63 -8.09 -20.29 3.39
C SER A 63 -9.03 -21.30 4.04
N LYS A 64 -8.83 -21.64 5.32
CA LYS A 64 -9.72 -22.56 6.06
C LYS A 64 -11.16 -22.03 6.17
N ILE A 65 -11.31 -20.72 6.40
CA ILE A 65 -12.62 -20.06 6.46
C ILE A 65 -13.27 -20.06 5.07
N ALA A 66 -12.50 -19.77 4.02
CA ALA A 66 -12.97 -19.79 2.64
C ALA A 66 -13.45 -21.19 2.20
N GLU A 67 -12.74 -22.25 2.58
CA GLU A 67 -13.13 -23.64 2.29
C GLU A 67 -14.43 -24.03 2.99
N LYS A 68 -14.61 -23.64 4.26
CA LYS A 68 -15.85 -23.90 5.00
C LYS A 68 -17.05 -23.10 4.48
N HIS A 69 -16.81 -21.91 3.93
CA HIS A 69 -17.86 -21.00 3.46
C HIS A 69 -17.66 -20.62 1.98
N PRO A 70 -17.88 -21.56 1.04
CA PRO A 70 -17.53 -21.36 -0.37
C PRO A 70 -18.40 -20.32 -1.11
N GLN A 71 -19.55 -19.94 -0.54
CA GLN A 71 -20.44 -18.91 -1.10
C GLN A 71 -20.13 -17.50 -0.56
N SER A 72 -19.17 -17.36 0.36
CA SER A 72 -18.81 -16.07 0.94
C SER A 72 -18.00 -15.21 -0.04
N LYS A 73 -18.03 -13.88 0.15
CA LYS A 73 -17.20 -12.96 -0.63
C LYS A 73 -15.70 -13.28 -0.44
N LEU A 74 -15.29 -13.61 0.78
CA LEU A 74 -13.92 -13.99 1.10
C LEU A 74 -13.45 -15.23 0.31
N ALA A 75 -14.32 -16.23 0.15
CA ALA A 75 -13.98 -17.42 -0.62
C ALA A 75 -13.81 -17.16 -2.12
N ASN A 76 -14.37 -16.07 -2.66
CA ASN A 76 -14.08 -15.66 -4.04
C ASN A 76 -12.67 -15.08 -4.18
N ASP A 77 -12.19 -14.38 -3.15
CA ASP A 77 -10.93 -13.64 -3.19
C ASP A 77 -9.73 -14.54 -2.79
N MET A 78 -9.91 -15.39 -1.78
CA MET A 78 -8.84 -16.23 -1.20
C MET A 78 -9.02 -17.73 -1.43
N GLY A 79 -10.22 -18.17 -1.84
CA GLY A 79 -10.54 -19.59 -2.00
C GLY A 79 -10.19 -20.12 -3.40
N THR A 80 -9.95 -21.42 -3.50
CA THR A 80 -9.81 -22.11 -4.78
C THR A 80 -11.17 -22.67 -5.20
N LYS A 81 -11.59 -22.39 -6.45
CA LYS A 81 -12.83 -22.92 -7.02
C LYS A 81 -12.53 -23.96 -8.09
N SER A 82 -13.23 -25.09 -8.03
CA SER A 82 -13.19 -26.10 -9.09
C SER A 82 -13.88 -25.59 -10.36
N THR A 83 -13.44 -26.05 -11.53
CA THR A 83 -14.06 -25.73 -12.84
C THR A 83 -15.56 -26.04 -12.87
N LYS A 84 -16.00 -27.10 -12.18
CA LYS A 84 -17.42 -27.45 -12.03
C LYS A 84 -18.18 -26.36 -11.27
N GLN A 85 -17.64 -25.89 -10.15
CA GLN A 85 -18.27 -24.85 -9.32
C GLN A 85 -18.40 -23.54 -10.09
N ILE A 86 -17.34 -23.13 -10.81
CA ILE A 86 -17.34 -21.93 -11.64
C ILE A 86 -18.45 -22.01 -12.70
N LYS A 87 -18.55 -23.12 -13.43
CA LYS A 87 -19.59 -23.30 -14.46
C LYS A 87 -20.99 -23.29 -13.88
N THR A 88 -21.21 -23.93 -12.72
CA THR A 88 -22.50 -23.90 -12.03
C THR A 88 -22.88 -22.48 -11.63
N GLU A 89 -21.95 -21.72 -11.04
CA GLU A 89 -22.18 -20.32 -10.67
C GLU A 89 -22.53 -19.43 -11.88
N GLN A 90 -21.84 -19.62 -13.02
CA GLN A 90 -22.11 -18.90 -14.25
C GLN A 90 -23.52 -19.19 -14.79
N VAL A 91 -23.93 -20.46 -14.81
CA VAL A 91 -25.28 -20.86 -15.23
C VAL A 91 -26.31 -20.26 -14.30
N MET A 92 -26.14 -20.39 -12.98
CA MET A 92 -27.04 -19.78 -12.01
C MET A 92 -27.13 -18.26 -12.19
N ALA A 93 -26.01 -17.57 -12.40
CA ALA A 93 -25.97 -16.14 -12.64
C ALA A 93 -26.75 -15.74 -13.91
N LYS A 94 -26.62 -16.52 -15.01
CA LYS A 94 -27.39 -16.32 -16.24
C LYS A 94 -28.89 -16.45 -15.99
N HIS A 95 -29.32 -17.48 -15.27
CA HIS A 95 -30.73 -17.69 -14.95
C HIS A 95 -31.27 -16.60 -14.01
N ARG A 96 -30.52 -16.22 -12.97
CA ARG A 96 -30.89 -15.12 -12.07
C ARG A 96 -31.12 -13.81 -12.81
N LYS A 97 -30.21 -13.45 -13.73
CA LYS A 97 -30.37 -12.25 -14.58
C LYS A 97 -31.62 -12.33 -15.47
N LYS A 98 -31.87 -13.49 -16.09
CA LYS A 98 -33.05 -13.71 -16.95
C LYS A 98 -34.37 -13.63 -16.17
N TRP A 99 -34.40 -14.11 -14.93
CA TRP A 99 -35.60 -14.02 -14.08
C TRP A 99 -35.81 -12.59 -13.57
N ALA A 100 -34.74 -11.90 -13.17
CA ALA A 100 -34.81 -10.52 -12.75
C ALA A 100 -35.34 -9.60 -13.87
N SER A 101 -34.86 -9.76 -15.11
CA SER A 101 -35.35 -8.97 -16.24
C SER A 101 -36.83 -9.24 -16.55
N LYS A 102 -37.27 -10.51 -16.51
CA LYS A 102 -38.69 -10.87 -16.68
C LYS A 102 -39.58 -10.28 -15.57
N ARG A 103 -39.12 -10.27 -14.32
CA ARG A 103 -39.85 -9.68 -13.20
C ARG A 103 -40.01 -8.17 -13.38
N ASN A 104 -38.94 -7.49 -13.76
CA ASN A 104 -38.97 -6.05 -13.98
C ASN A 104 -39.84 -5.65 -15.19
N ALA A 105 -39.88 -6.49 -16.23
CA ALA A 105 -40.75 -6.30 -17.39
C ALA A 105 -42.24 -6.53 -17.09
N LYS A 106 -42.59 -7.35 -16.09
CA LYS A 106 -43.98 -7.54 -15.62
C LYS A 106 -44.45 -6.47 -14.63
N SER A 107 -43.52 -5.70 -14.06
CA SER A 107 -43.78 -4.65 -13.08
C SER A 107 -43.96 -3.27 -13.73
N LYS A 108 -43.75 -3.17 -15.05
CA LYS A 108 -44.09 -2.02 -15.88
C LYS A 108 -45.35 -2.34 -16.66
#